data_AF-A0A2A4CTU6-F1
#
_entry.id   AF-A0A2A4CTU6-F1
#
_cell.length_a   1.000
_cell.length_b   1.000
_cell.length_c   1.000
_cell.angle_alpha   90.00
_cell.angle_beta   90.00
_cell.angle_gamma   90.00
#
_symmetry.space_group_name_H-M   'P 1'
#
loop_
_entity.id
_entity.type
_entity.pdbx_description
1 polymer ?
#
loop_
_entity_poly.entity_id
_entity_poly.type
_entity_poly.pdbx_seq_one_letter_code
_entity_poly.pdbx_strand_id
1 'polypeptide(L)' 'GSLAFNKDVMAVLESFGLREGANSEPREYVVEKAFVGDGI' A
#
# COMPACT_ATOMS: atom_id res chain seq x y z
N GLY A 1 -6.06 -4.70 2.07
CA GLY A 1 -7.46 -4.60 1.57
C GLY A 1 -7.54 -5.17 0.17
N SER A 2 -8.56 -4.78 -0.61
CA SER A 2 -8.53 -5.03 -2.07
C SER A 2 -7.31 -4.34 -2.69
N LEU A 3 -6.90 -4.77 -3.89
CA LEU A 3 -5.78 -4.12 -4.58
C LEU A 3 -6.06 -2.64 -4.87
N ALA A 4 -7.29 -2.30 -5.22
CA ALA A 4 -7.70 -0.91 -5.45
C ALA A 4 -7.56 -0.08 -4.17
N PHE A 5 -8.09 -0.57 -3.06
CA PHE A 5 -7.98 0.10 -1.76
C PHE A 5 -6.52 0.35 -1.36
N ASN A 6 -5.64 -0.65 -1.53
CA ASN A 6 -4.23 -0.48 -1.21
C ASN A 6 -3.58 0.62 -2.07
N LYS A 7 -3.91 0.72 -3.36
CA LYS A 7 -3.38 1.76 -4.25
C LYS A 7 -3.84 3.16 -3.85
N ASP A 8 -5.12 3.31 -3.48
CA ASP A 8 -5.66 4.60 -3.05
C ASP A 8 -4.99 5.08 -1.76
N VAL A 9 -4.78 4.17 -0.79
CA VAL A 9 -4.08 4.49 0.46
C VAL A 9 -2.62 4.87 0.18
N MET A 10 -1.91 4.14 -0.69
CA MET A 10 -0.54 4.49 -1.06
C MET A 10 -0.44 5.90 -1.63
N ALA A 11 -1.32 6.28 -2.57
CA ALA A 11 -1.32 7.62 -3.15
C ALA A 11 -1.52 8.73 -2.10
N VAL A 12 -2.37 8.49 -1.10
CA VAL A 12 -2.54 9.42 0.03
C VAL A 12 -1.25 9.51 0.86
N LEU A 13 -0.62 8.38 1.20
CA LEU A 13 0.63 8.38 1.98
C LEU A 13 1.78 9.07 1.23
N GLU A 14 1.91 8.83 -0.07
CA GLU A 14 2.90 9.50 -0.93
C GLU A 14 2.65 11.02 -0.99
N SER A 15 1.39 11.47 -0.97
CA SER A 15 1.06 12.90 -0.93
C SER A 15 1.54 13.60 0.35
N PHE A 16 1.74 12.83 1.43
CA PHE A 16 2.34 13.31 2.69
C PHE A 16 3.87 13.10 2.74
N GLY A 17 4.49 12.65 1.66
CA GLY A 17 5.94 12.44 1.54
C GLY A 17 6.45 11.11 2.11
N LEU A 18 5.55 10.18 2.45
CA LEU A 18 5.94 8.84 2.88
C LEU A 18 6.25 7.97 1.66
N ARG A 19 7.12 6.98 1.84
CA ARG A 19 7.56 6.07 0.77
C ARG A 19 7.38 4.63 1.21
N GLU A 20 7.02 3.78 0.24
CA GLU A 20 6.93 2.34 0.46
C GLU A 20 8.32 1.72 0.67
N GLY A 21 8.41 0.86 1.68
CA GLY A 21 9.61 0.11 2.02
C GLY A 21 9.61 -1.32 1.48
N ALA A 22 10.78 -1.92 1.49
CA ALA A 22 10.97 -3.33 1.20
C ALA A 22 11.95 -3.95 2.22
N ASN A 23 12.04 -5.28 2.26
CA ASN A 23 12.93 -5.97 3.19
C ASN A 23 14.41 -5.53 3.06
N SER A 24 14.85 -5.18 1.84
CA SER A 24 16.20 -4.69 1.56
C SER A 24 16.38 -3.18 1.73
N GLU A 25 15.28 -2.42 1.79
CA GLU A 25 15.28 -0.97 1.88
C GLU A 25 14.09 -0.50 2.74
N PRO A 26 14.25 -0.48 4.07
CA PRO A 26 13.19 -0.08 4.99
C PRO A 26 12.77 1.38 4.79
N ARG A 27 11.45 1.63 4.76
CA ARG A 27 10.86 2.98 4.67
C ARG A 27 9.59 3.07 5.53
N GLU A 28 8.74 4.05 5.25
CA GLU A 28 7.70 4.52 6.16
C GLU A 28 6.43 3.65 6.19
N TYR A 29 6.11 2.92 5.11
CA TYR A 29 4.99 1.97 5.10
C TYR A 29 5.24 0.77 4.18
N VAL A 30 4.41 -0.27 4.33
CA VAL A 30 4.29 -1.42 3.42
C VAL A 30 2.81 -1.77 3.24
N VAL A 31 2.41 -2.30 2.09
CA VAL A 31 1.03 -2.76 1.87
C VAL A 31 0.95 -4.22 1.46
N GLU A 32 -0.11 -4.91 1.88
CA GLU A 32 -0.39 -6.29 1.50
C GLU A 32 -1.85 -6.47 1.07
N LYS A 33 -2.08 -7.27 0.02
CA LYS A 33 -3.45 -7.59 -0.43
C LYS A 33 -4.10 -8.50 0.60
N ALA A 34 -5.30 -8.14 1.06
CA ALA A 34 -6.04 -8.96 2.02
C ALA A 34 -6.79 -10.12 1.34
N PHE A 35 -7.13 -9.97 0.06
CA PHE A 35 -7.82 -10.97 -0.76
C PHE A 35 -7.54 -10.73 -2.24
N VAL A 36 -7.86 -11.72 -3.08
CA VAL A 36 -7.78 -11.63 -4.54
C VAL A 36 -9.19 -11.38 -5.09
N GLY A 37 -9.33 -10.38 -5.97
CA GLY A 37 -10.62 -9.96 -6.54
C GLY A 37 -11.19 -8.70 -5.87
N ASP A 38 -12.40 -8.30 -6.28
CA ASP A 38 -13.04 -7.05 -5.86
C ASP A 38 -13.76 -7.15 -4.50
N GLY A 39 -13.75 -8.34 -3.89
CA GLY A 39 -14.33 -8.59 -2.58
C GLY A 39 -15.85 -8.74 -2.66
N ILE A 40 -16.30 -9.95 -2.97
CA ILE A 40 -17.68 -10.44 -2.85
C ILE A 40 -17.61 -11.94 -2.54
#